data_AF-W2QU97-F1
#
_entry.id   AF-W2QU97-F1
#
_cell.length_a   1.000
_cell.length_b   1.000
_cell.length_c   1.000
_cell.angle_alpha   90.00
_cell.angle_beta   90.00
_cell.angle_gamma   90.00
#
_symmetry.space_group_name_H-M   'P 1'
#
loop_
_entity.id
_entity.type
_entity.pdbx_description
1 polymer ?
#
loop_
_entity_poly.entity_id
_entity_poly.type
_entity_poly.pdbx_seq_one_letter_code
_entity_poly.pdbx_strand_id
1 'polypeptide(L)'
;MSIEKGLANEIAFFGQHEYWNRLPTHLWGVPKLAERLVAILQDNIRRSLPKVITEINSRIAETRQSLSSLGTPLETPGAQRQQFGKWVNQYLRLMEAAMSGQYELLSPIDSSNDTSATPEVRLRAGLRQKDLFFRAEVEATKVNDLLEFGDSLSPKKVVVGGPRSQKDVAVGDSIAVIESQEMMVWTVLQTRGTDVLCAELPHEWLGASRWKFASGFTTNNGSMGLKEFIQANRGDELTIFPSYRVFCSCVQRSVRNWKRPTLKLLEHYYTQTRSTSHHLISTVLAGSKSTRVEWFFTTTTDRVLGKLKEAALRELELLLQHEARPYTQDPRLYEELDRLRQRALHARLEAALPRGDKYGMVSLADVSKALEGVSMGPFAMPSDDREALEMEAALRAYLEVASHRFVDVVPMKLNGLLLDTFLREMESELLGAATDEKVAELLREDADKTARRLQLLNQVSTFEKGMMIIDMSEF
;
A
#
# COMPACT_ATOMS: atom_id res chain seq x y z
N MET A 1 -45.92 -31.39 -78.51
CA MET A 1 -47.05 -30.49 -78.81
C MET A 1 -46.62 -29.10 -78.36
N SER A 2 -46.60 -28.09 -79.23
CA SER A 2 -46.19 -26.72 -78.84
C SER A 2 -47.17 -26.13 -77.82
N ILE A 3 -46.70 -25.24 -76.95
CA ILE A 3 -47.53 -24.51 -75.96
C ILE A 3 -48.74 -23.85 -76.65
N GLU A 4 -48.51 -23.26 -77.83
CA GLU A 4 -49.54 -22.63 -78.66
C GLU A 4 -50.62 -23.63 -79.12
N LYS A 5 -50.19 -24.84 -79.51
CA LYS A 5 -51.10 -25.92 -79.93
C LYS A 5 -51.87 -26.49 -78.74
N GLY A 6 -51.28 -26.48 -77.54
CA GLY A 6 -51.95 -26.83 -76.28
C GLY A 6 -53.02 -25.83 -75.89
N LEU A 7 -52.72 -24.54 -75.95
CA LEU A 7 -53.65 -23.44 -75.67
C LEU A 7 -54.86 -23.45 -76.63
N ALA A 8 -54.61 -23.67 -77.92
CA ALA A 8 -55.66 -23.72 -78.93
C ALA A 8 -56.62 -24.90 -78.70
N ASN A 9 -56.08 -26.08 -78.35
CA ASN A 9 -56.87 -27.25 -78.02
C ASN A 9 -57.68 -27.07 -76.73
N GLU A 10 -57.11 -26.39 -75.73
CA GLU A 10 -57.78 -26.07 -74.47
C GLU A 10 -58.99 -25.14 -74.71
N ILE A 11 -58.81 -24.07 -75.47
CA ILE A 11 -59.88 -23.12 -75.80
C ILE A 11 -61.00 -23.82 -76.58
N ALA A 12 -60.65 -24.68 -77.55
CA ALA A 12 -61.63 -25.46 -78.30
C ALA A 12 -62.40 -26.44 -77.40
N PHE A 13 -61.72 -27.12 -76.47
CA PHE A 13 -62.32 -28.07 -75.53
C PHE A 13 -63.35 -27.39 -74.62
N PHE A 14 -62.98 -26.31 -73.95
CA PHE A 14 -63.88 -25.62 -73.02
C PHE A 14 -65.02 -24.87 -73.75
N GLY A 15 -64.79 -24.40 -74.98
CA GLY A 15 -65.82 -23.75 -75.80
C GLY A 15 -66.86 -24.70 -76.41
N GLN A 16 -66.50 -25.97 -76.69
CA GLN A 16 -67.40 -26.95 -77.32
C GLN A 16 -68.11 -27.88 -76.33
N HIS A 17 -67.67 -27.94 -75.07
CA HIS A 17 -68.18 -28.89 -74.10
C HIS A 17 -69.54 -28.46 -73.50
N GLU A 18 -70.49 -29.40 -73.46
CA GLU A 18 -71.93 -29.18 -73.15
C GLU A 18 -72.19 -28.49 -71.79
N TYR A 19 -71.32 -28.75 -70.81
CA TYR A 19 -71.41 -28.21 -69.45
C TYR A 19 -70.44 -27.04 -69.16
N TRP A 20 -69.25 -27.00 -69.79
CA TRP A 20 -68.22 -25.99 -69.48
C TRP A 20 -68.39 -24.66 -70.24
N ASN A 21 -69.06 -24.65 -71.40
CA ASN A 21 -69.40 -23.42 -72.12
C ASN A 21 -70.42 -22.54 -71.37
N ARG A 22 -71.10 -23.08 -70.35
CA ARG A 22 -72.02 -22.32 -69.49
C ARG A 22 -71.29 -21.50 -68.42
N LEU A 23 -70.00 -21.73 -68.22
CA LEU A 23 -69.18 -20.95 -67.28
C LEU A 23 -68.70 -19.65 -67.93
N PRO A 24 -68.66 -18.54 -67.17
CA PRO A 24 -68.13 -17.28 -67.65
C PRO A 24 -66.73 -17.41 -68.26
N THR A 25 -66.52 -16.80 -69.42
CA THR A 25 -65.26 -16.83 -70.20
C THR A 25 -64.02 -16.29 -69.48
N HIS A 26 -64.20 -15.68 -68.30
CA HIS A 26 -63.12 -15.18 -67.46
C HIS A 26 -62.63 -16.20 -66.40
N LEU A 27 -63.26 -17.38 -66.29
CA LEU A 27 -62.96 -18.39 -65.26
C LEU A 27 -62.27 -19.65 -65.80
N TRP A 28 -62.10 -19.79 -67.11
CA TRP A 28 -61.50 -20.97 -67.73
C TRP A 28 -60.36 -20.62 -68.69
N GLY A 29 -59.43 -21.57 -68.85
CA GLY A 29 -58.21 -21.41 -69.66
C GLY A 29 -56.96 -21.10 -68.83
N VAL A 30 -55.85 -21.76 -69.15
CA VAL A 30 -54.51 -21.50 -68.59
C VAL A 30 -54.09 -20.01 -68.67
N PRO A 31 -54.39 -19.24 -69.74
CA PRO A 31 -54.03 -17.82 -69.80
C PRO A 31 -54.73 -16.97 -68.73
N LYS A 32 -56.02 -17.23 -68.48
CA LYS A 32 -56.80 -16.52 -67.46
C LYS A 32 -56.41 -16.93 -66.05
N LEU A 33 -56.04 -18.20 -65.86
CA LEU A 33 -55.41 -18.66 -64.63
C LEU A 33 -54.08 -17.95 -64.38
N ALA A 34 -53.23 -17.82 -65.40
CA ALA A 34 -51.93 -17.14 -65.29
C ALA A 34 -52.10 -15.65 -64.94
N GLU A 35 -52.98 -14.92 -65.63
CA GLU A 35 -53.32 -13.52 -65.29
C GLU A 35 -53.80 -13.39 -63.84
N ARG A 36 -54.69 -14.30 -63.41
CA ARG A 36 -55.23 -14.30 -62.04
C ARG A 36 -54.17 -14.61 -61.00
N LEU A 37 -53.28 -15.56 -61.26
CA LEU A 37 -52.16 -15.91 -60.38
C LEU A 37 -51.17 -14.74 -60.27
N VAL A 38 -50.86 -14.04 -61.36
CA VAL A 38 -50.00 -12.84 -61.34
C VAL A 38 -50.64 -11.73 -60.50
N ALA A 39 -51.94 -11.48 -60.68
CA ALA A 39 -52.66 -10.46 -59.89
C ALA A 39 -52.71 -10.82 -58.39
N ILE A 40 -52.97 -12.08 -58.05
CA ILE A 40 -52.96 -12.58 -56.66
C ILE A 40 -51.55 -12.46 -56.08
N LEU A 41 -50.51 -12.81 -56.85
CA LEU A 41 -49.11 -12.68 -56.43
C LEU A 41 -48.76 -11.22 -56.17
N GLN A 42 -49.13 -10.29 -57.05
CA GLN A 42 -48.90 -8.85 -56.88
C GLN A 42 -49.63 -8.29 -55.65
N ASP A 43 -50.89 -8.65 -55.42
CA ASP A 43 -51.64 -8.23 -54.22
C ASP A 43 -51.02 -8.82 -52.94
N ASN A 44 -50.56 -10.07 -52.99
CA ASN A 44 -49.85 -10.70 -51.87
C ASN A 44 -48.51 -10.01 -51.58
N ILE A 45 -47.74 -9.67 -52.62
CA ILE A 45 -46.49 -8.91 -52.52
C ILE A 45 -46.78 -7.54 -51.89
N ARG A 46 -47.75 -6.77 -52.40
CA ARG A 46 -48.12 -5.45 -51.85
C ARG A 46 -48.54 -5.50 -50.37
N ARG A 47 -49.26 -6.54 -49.96
CA ARG A 47 -49.70 -6.71 -48.55
C ARG A 47 -48.58 -7.20 -47.63
N SER A 48 -47.58 -7.91 -48.15
CA SER A 48 -46.45 -8.43 -47.37
C SER A 48 -45.28 -7.46 -47.29
N LEU A 49 -45.10 -6.59 -48.29
CA LEU A 49 -44.00 -5.63 -48.39
C LEU A 49 -43.85 -4.70 -47.17
N PRO A 50 -44.92 -4.09 -46.61
CA PRO A 50 -44.80 -3.26 -45.42
C PRO A 50 -44.24 -4.02 -44.21
N LYS A 51 -44.60 -5.31 -44.05
CA LYS A 51 -44.06 -6.16 -42.97
C LYS A 51 -42.57 -6.40 -43.16
N VAL A 52 -42.15 -6.65 -44.41
CA VAL A 52 -40.73 -6.82 -44.76
C VAL A 52 -39.95 -5.53 -44.48
N ILE A 53 -40.48 -4.35 -44.83
CA ILE A 53 -39.86 -3.06 -44.52
C ILE A 53 -39.69 -2.88 -43.00
N THR A 54 -40.72 -3.16 -42.20
CA THR A 54 -40.62 -3.06 -40.74
C THR A 54 -39.58 -4.03 -40.16
N GLU A 55 -39.49 -5.25 -40.69
CA GLU A 55 -38.50 -6.23 -40.25
C GLU A 55 -37.08 -5.80 -40.63
N ILE A 56 -36.86 -5.32 -41.87
CA ILE A 56 -35.55 -4.83 -42.31
C ILE A 56 -35.11 -3.65 -41.44
N ASN A 57 -36.00 -2.69 -41.17
CA ASN A 57 -35.68 -1.55 -40.31
C ASN A 57 -35.36 -1.97 -38.87
N SER A 58 -36.10 -2.94 -38.30
CA SER A 58 -35.77 -3.52 -36.98
C SER A 58 -34.38 -4.14 -36.98
N ARG A 59 -34.07 -4.97 -37.98
CA ARG A 59 -32.76 -5.62 -38.12
C ARG A 59 -31.64 -4.60 -38.33
N ILE A 60 -31.86 -3.53 -39.10
CA ILE A 60 -30.89 -2.43 -39.23
C ILE A 60 -30.62 -1.79 -37.86
N ALA A 61 -31.67 -1.50 -37.09
CA ALA A 61 -31.53 -0.90 -35.76
C ALA A 61 -30.76 -1.82 -34.79
N GLU A 62 -31.12 -3.09 -34.72
CA GLU A 62 -30.44 -4.11 -33.88
C GLU A 62 -28.98 -4.32 -34.28
N THR A 63 -28.69 -4.39 -35.58
CA THR A 63 -27.33 -4.54 -36.09
C THR A 63 -26.49 -3.29 -35.85
N ARG A 64 -27.07 -2.08 -36.00
CA ARG A 64 -26.40 -0.81 -35.65
C ARG A 64 -26.14 -0.70 -34.14
N GLN A 65 -27.08 -1.13 -33.31
CA GLN A 65 -26.88 -1.18 -31.87
C GLN A 65 -25.75 -2.17 -31.51
N SER A 66 -25.75 -3.35 -32.13
CA SER A 66 -24.66 -4.33 -31.97
C SER A 66 -23.31 -3.81 -32.48
N LEU A 67 -23.30 -2.96 -33.50
CA LEU A 67 -22.08 -2.32 -33.99
C LEU A 67 -21.60 -1.21 -33.06
N SER A 68 -22.53 -0.45 -32.45
CA SER A 68 -22.20 0.55 -31.44
C SER A 68 -21.63 -0.06 -30.16
N SER A 69 -22.11 -1.25 -29.75
CA SER A 69 -21.59 -1.96 -28.58
C SER A 69 -20.20 -2.54 -28.79
N LEU A 70 -19.76 -2.71 -30.04
CA LEU A 70 -18.38 -3.05 -30.38
C LEU A 70 -17.43 -1.85 -30.31
N GLY A 71 -17.95 -0.62 -30.23
CA GLY A 71 -17.19 0.62 -30.18
C GLY A 71 -16.83 1.20 -31.55
N THR A 72 -16.33 2.44 -31.56
CA THR A 72 -15.94 3.15 -32.78
C THR A 72 -14.76 2.46 -33.47
N PRO A 73 -14.82 2.21 -34.80
CA PRO A 73 -13.68 1.68 -35.54
C PRO A 73 -12.51 2.67 -35.48
N LEU A 74 -11.40 2.25 -34.87
CA LEU A 74 -10.17 3.03 -34.83
C LEU A 74 -9.35 2.76 -36.10
N GLU A 75 -9.91 3.04 -37.27
CA GLU A 75 -9.30 2.70 -38.57
C GLU A 75 -8.18 3.66 -38.97
N THR A 76 -8.21 4.91 -38.48
CA THR A 76 -7.19 5.89 -38.80
C THR A 76 -6.11 5.96 -37.71
N PRO A 77 -4.82 6.09 -38.08
CA PRO A 77 -3.74 6.30 -37.11
C PRO A 77 -4.00 7.50 -36.19
N GLY A 78 -4.63 8.55 -36.71
CA GLY A 78 -5.03 9.73 -35.92
C GLY A 78 -6.06 9.41 -34.84
N ALA A 79 -7.11 8.64 -35.15
CA ALA A 79 -8.12 8.23 -34.17
C ALA A 79 -7.52 7.31 -33.10
N GLN A 80 -6.63 6.40 -33.51
CA GLN A 80 -5.89 5.51 -32.61
C GLN A 80 -5.04 6.29 -31.60
N ARG A 81 -4.23 7.25 -32.07
CA ARG A 81 -3.45 8.14 -31.20
C ARG A 81 -4.32 8.96 -30.25
N GLN A 82 -5.41 9.52 -30.76
CA GLN A 82 -6.32 10.32 -29.94
C GLN A 82 -6.95 9.48 -28.82
N GLN A 83 -7.37 8.25 -29.13
CA GLN A 83 -7.96 7.37 -28.13
C GLN A 83 -6.94 6.92 -27.09
N PHE A 84 -5.74 6.53 -27.52
CA PHE A 84 -4.66 6.17 -26.61
C PHE A 84 -4.27 7.34 -25.71
N GLY A 85 -4.11 8.54 -26.27
CA GLY A 85 -3.83 9.76 -25.52
C GLY A 85 -4.92 10.11 -24.51
N LYS A 86 -6.21 9.86 -24.83
CA LYS A 86 -7.31 10.01 -23.85
C LYS A 86 -7.13 9.07 -22.65
N TRP A 87 -6.77 7.80 -22.87
CA TRP A 87 -6.53 6.87 -21.76
C TRP A 87 -5.30 7.25 -20.93
N VAL A 88 -4.20 7.64 -21.58
CA VAL A 88 -2.99 8.13 -20.88
C VAL A 88 -3.34 9.33 -19.99
N ASN A 89 -3.99 10.36 -20.55
CA ASN A 89 -4.36 11.56 -19.79
C ASN A 89 -5.33 11.26 -18.65
N GLN A 90 -6.31 10.38 -18.88
CA GLN A 90 -7.24 9.98 -17.82
C GLN A 90 -6.52 9.22 -16.69
N TYR A 91 -5.65 8.28 -17.04
CA TYR A 91 -4.85 7.54 -16.06
C TYR A 91 -3.95 8.48 -15.25
N LEU A 92 -3.18 9.36 -15.92
CA LEU A 92 -2.27 10.30 -15.26
C LEU A 92 -3.03 11.22 -14.30
N ARG A 93 -4.18 11.76 -14.72
CA ARG A 93 -5.03 12.60 -13.87
C ARG A 93 -5.52 11.85 -12.62
N LEU A 94 -5.99 10.61 -12.78
CA LEU A 94 -6.46 9.80 -11.65
C LEU A 94 -5.30 9.44 -10.71
N MET A 95 -4.13 9.11 -11.26
CA MET A 95 -2.95 8.80 -10.46
C MET A 95 -2.48 10.02 -9.66
N GLU A 96 -2.43 11.19 -10.30
CA GLU A 96 -2.12 12.47 -9.64
C GLU A 96 -3.14 12.80 -8.53
N ALA A 97 -4.43 12.59 -8.77
CA ALA A 97 -5.47 12.76 -7.76
C ALA A 97 -5.27 11.81 -6.56
N ALA A 98 -4.94 10.54 -6.81
CA ALA A 98 -4.67 9.55 -5.75
C ALA A 98 -3.42 9.91 -4.91
N MET A 99 -2.38 10.44 -5.56
CA MET A 99 -1.14 10.90 -4.92
C MET A 99 -1.31 12.21 -4.14
N SER A 100 -2.14 13.11 -4.66
CA SER A 100 -2.46 14.41 -4.02
C SER A 100 -3.50 14.29 -2.90
N GLY A 101 -4.22 13.17 -2.86
CA GLY A 101 -5.30 12.94 -1.89
C GLY A 101 -6.66 13.54 -2.29
N GLN A 102 -6.85 13.89 -3.57
CA GLN A 102 -8.10 14.40 -4.13
C GLN A 102 -9.01 13.22 -4.53
N TYR A 103 -9.48 12.48 -3.53
CA TYR A 103 -10.20 11.22 -3.74
C TYR A 103 -11.59 11.39 -4.37
N GLU A 104 -12.15 12.60 -4.30
CA GLU A 104 -13.42 12.96 -4.92
C GLU A 104 -13.39 12.81 -6.44
N LEU A 105 -12.21 12.96 -7.06
CA LEU A 105 -12.01 12.83 -8.50
C LEU A 105 -11.90 11.37 -8.98
N LEU A 106 -11.82 10.41 -8.06
CA LEU A 106 -11.60 9.00 -8.35
C LEU A 106 -12.92 8.19 -8.42
N SER A 107 -13.99 8.72 -7.83
CA SER A 107 -15.32 8.12 -7.90
C SER A 107 -16.10 8.65 -9.12
N PRO A 108 -16.79 7.78 -9.88
CA PRO A 108 -17.84 8.23 -10.77
C PRO A 108 -18.93 8.93 -9.94
N ILE A 109 -19.37 10.10 -10.39
CA ILE A 109 -20.39 10.96 -9.74
C ILE A 109 -21.72 10.21 -9.46
N ASP A 110 -21.94 9.02 -10.06
CA ASP A 110 -23.15 8.21 -9.92
C ASP A 110 -23.12 7.13 -8.82
N SER A 111 -22.06 6.99 -8.02
CA SER A 111 -22.07 6.07 -6.87
C SER A 111 -22.69 6.72 -5.62
N SER A 112 -23.98 7.08 -5.70
CA SER A 112 -24.79 7.44 -4.53
C SER A 112 -25.03 6.18 -3.69
N ASN A 113 -24.13 5.84 -2.76
CA ASN A 113 -24.40 5.26 -1.43
C ASN A 113 -23.26 4.46 -0.77
N ASP A 114 -22.06 4.36 -1.34
CA ASP A 114 -20.96 3.70 -0.61
C ASP A 114 -19.88 4.69 -0.17
N THR A 115 -19.81 4.92 1.14
CA THR A 115 -18.78 5.75 1.80
C THR A 115 -17.41 5.05 1.81
N SER A 116 -17.24 4.01 1.00
CA SER A 116 -16.07 3.15 0.91
C SER A 116 -15.42 3.28 -0.46
N ALA A 117 -14.89 4.48 -0.79
CA ALA A 117 -13.85 4.56 -1.81
C ALA A 117 -12.81 3.46 -1.50
N THR A 118 -12.58 2.56 -2.46
CA THR A 118 -11.80 1.34 -2.23
C THR A 118 -10.44 1.72 -1.61
N PRO A 119 -9.98 1.01 -0.57
CA PRO A 119 -8.74 1.36 0.13
C PRO A 119 -7.52 1.42 -0.80
N GLU A 120 -7.61 0.74 -1.94
CA GLU A 120 -6.61 0.65 -3.01
C GLU A 120 -6.34 2.00 -3.72
N VAL A 121 -7.32 2.91 -3.79
CA VAL A 121 -7.14 4.21 -4.48
C VAL A 121 -6.74 5.34 -3.52
N ARG A 122 -6.83 5.11 -2.21
CA ARG A 122 -6.46 6.06 -1.16
C ARG A 122 -4.95 6.11 -0.89
N LEU A 123 -4.16 6.28 -1.95
CA LEU A 123 -2.70 6.20 -1.92
C LEU A 123 -2.09 7.14 -0.87
N ARG A 124 -2.34 8.45 -0.97
CA ARG A 124 -1.76 9.43 -0.03
C ARG A 124 -2.06 9.16 1.44
N ALA A 125 -3.30 8.80 1.78
CA ALA A 125 -3.74 8.49 3.13
C ALA A 125 -3.08 7.21 3.66
N GLY A 126 -3.01 6.15 2.85
CA GLY A 126 -2.31 4.93 3.24
C GLY A 126 -0.81 5.16 3.43
N LEU A 127 -0.16 5.92 2.56
CA LEU A 127 1.25 6.28 2.73
C LEU A 127 1.48 7.10 4.00
N ARG A 128 0.59 8.06 4.30
CA ARG A 128 0.66 8.84 5.54
C ARG A 128 0.57 7.96 6.78
N GLN A 129 -0.25 6.92 6.76
CA GLN A 129 -0.31 5.94 7.85
C GLN A 129 1.02 5.19 8.00
N LYS A 130 1.66 4.82 6.88
CA LYS A 130 2.97 4.16 6.88
C LYS A 130 4.08 5.09 7.36
N ASP A 131 4.04 6.38 7.03
CA ASP A 131 4.96 7.38 7.57
C ASP A 131 4.86 7.46 9.11
N LEU A 132 3.65 7.40 9.67
CA LEU A 132 3.45 7.40 11.12
C LEU A 132 4.01 6.14 11.79
N PHE A 133 3.84 4.97 11.17
CA PHE A 133 4.45 3.73 11.69
C PHE A 133 5.98 3.78 11.62
N PHE A 134 6.53 4.32 10.53
CA PHE A 134 7.97 4.53 10.40
C PHE A 134 8.51 5.45 11.49
N ARG A 135 7.83 6.57 11.77
CA ARG A 135 8.17 7.47 12.88
C ARG A 135 8.22 6.72 14.21
N ALA A 136 7.17 5.97 14.53
CA ALA A 136 7.10 5.22 15.77
C ALA A 136 8.21 4.15 15.88
N GLU A 137 8.53 3.45 14.79
CA GLU A 137 9.62 2.46 14.77
C GLU A 137 10.99 3.11 14.99
N VAL A 138 11.29 4.24 14.34
CA VAL A 138 12.55 4.97 14.54
C VAL A 138 12.63 5.55 15.95
N GLU A 139 11.56 6.14 16.46
CA GLU A 139 11.53 6.69 17.82
C GLU A 139 11.68 5.60 18.90
N ALA A 140 11.14 4.39 18.66
CA ALA A 140 11.31 3.26 19.57
C ALA A 140 12.76 2.74 19.64
N THR A 141 13.54 2.86 18.56
CA THR A 141 14.96 2.44 18.58
C THR A 141 15.79 3.26 19.57
N LYS A 142 15.44 4.53 19.82
CA LYS A 142 16.09 5.37 20.83
C LYS A 142 16.05 4.77 22.23
N VAL A 143 14.91 4.17 22.58
CA VAL A 143 14.66 3.62 23.92
C VAL A 143 15.37 2.28 24.07
N ASN A 144 15.34 1.44 23.05
CA ASN A 144 15.96 0.11 23.09
C ASN A 144 17.49 0.15 22.99
N ASP A 145 18.08 1.09 22.22
CA ASP A 145 19.54 1.23 22.10
C ASP A 145 20.23 1.56 23.42
N LEU A 146 19.52 2.23 24.33
CA LEU A 146 20.01 2.55 25.68
C LEU A 146 19.74 1.42 26.67
N LEU A 147 18.68 0.64 26.45
CA LEU A 147 18.39 -0.58 27.21
C LEU A 147 19.34 -1.74 26.84
N GLU A 148 19.92 -1.74 25.64
CA GLU A 148 21.05 -2.62 25.28
C GLU A 148 22.29 -2.33 26.14
N PHE A 149 22.42 -1.16 26.74
CA PHE A 149 23.54 -0.82 27.63
C PHE A 149 23.28 -1.12 29.12
N GLY A 150 22.17 -1.78 29.43
CA GLY A 150 21.76 -2.09 30.80
C GLY A 150 21.28 -0.84 31.53
N ASP A 151 20.07 -0.88 32.06
CA ASP A 151 19.52 0.20 32.89
C ASP A 151 20.24 0.21 34.25
N SER A 152 21.38 0.90 34.31
CA SER A 152 22.14 1.08 35.55
C SER A 152 21.63 2.25 36.40
N LEU A 153 20.64 3.02 35.90
CA LEU A 153 20.31 4.35 36.44
C LEU A 153 18.82 4.60 36.69
N SER A 154 17.94 3.60 36.53
CA SER A 154 16.81 3.56 37.46
C SER A 154 17.40 3.43 38.86
N PRO A 155 16.94 4.21 39.87
CA PRO A 155 17.28 3.89 41.24
C PRO A 155 16.69 2.51 41.44
N LYS A 156 17.52 1.46 41.33
CA LYS A 156 17.37 0.30 42.17
C LYS A 156 17.12 0.94 43.52
N LYS A 157 15.93 0.72 44.05
CA LYS A 157 15.69 0.90 45.47
C LYS A 157 16.79 0.08 46.12
N VAL A 158 17.93 0.71 46.38
CA VAL A 158 18.81 0.37 47.47
C VAL A 158 18.00 0.81 48.67
N VAL A 159 16.93 0.06 48.93
CA VAL A 159 16.55 -0.20 50.30
C VAL A 159 17.82 -0.82 50.83
N VAL A 160 18.56 -0.03 51.60
CA VAL A 160 19.48 -0.54 52.61
C VAL A 160 18.60 -1.38 53.53
N GLY A 161 18.37 -2.61 53.11
CA GLY A 161 17.77 -3.68 53.86
C GLY A 161 18.79 -4.79 53.74
N GLY A 162 19.22 -5.33 54.87
CA GLY A 162 20.17 -6.42 54.92
C GLY A 162 19.74 -7.63 54.07
N PRO A 163 20.58 -8.67 53.97
CA PRO A 163 20.31 -9.84 53.15
C PRO A 163 18.87 -10.34 53.38
N ARG A 164 18.02 -10.26 52.36
CA ARG A 164 16.66 -10.81 52.40
C ARG A 164 16.78 -12.29 52.73
N SER A 165 16.19 -12.69 53.85
CA SER A 165 16.18 -14.09 54.25
C SER A 165 15.19 -14.82 53.36
N GLN A 166 15.41 -16.11 53.08
CA GLN A 166 14.44 -16.93 52.32
C GLN A 166 13.03 -16.97 52.94
N LYS A 167 12.89 -16.50 54.18
CA LYS A 167 11.63 -16.30 54.89
C LYS A 167 10.81 -15.10 54.39
N ASP A 168 11.41 -14.20 53.63
CA ASP A 168 10.79 -12.95 53.15
C ASP A 168 10.24 -13.06 51.72
N VAL A 169 10.09 -14.30 51.20
CA VAL A 169 9.67 -14.56 49.82
C VAL A 169 8.16 -14.32 49.64
N ALA A 170 7.81 -13.55 48.61
CA ALA A 170 6.44 -13.23 48.27
C ALA A 170 6.06 -13.75 46.88
N VAL A 171 4.75 -13.89 46.66
CA VAL A 171 4.20 -14.21 45.34
C VAL A 171 4.54 -13.08 44.37
N GLY A 172 5.12 -13.44 43.22
CA GLY A 172 5.63 -12.50 42.21
C GLY A 172 7.12 -12.21 42.29
N ASP A 173 7.85 -12.69 43.30
CA ASP A 173 9.31 -12.57 43.34
C ASP A 173 9.99 -13.52 42.33
N SER A 174 11.08 -13.06 41.73
CA SER A 174 11.94 -13.89 40.86
C SER A 174 13.01 -14.62 41.67
N ILE A 175 13.07 -15.94 41.51
CA ILE A 175 14.01 -16.80 42.22
C ILE A 175 14.90 -17.55 41.22
N ALA A 176 16.15 -17.79 41.57
CA ALA A 176 17.06 -18.64 40.82
C ALA A 176 17.02 -20.05 41.40
N VAL A 177 16.70 -21.04 40.57
CA VAL A 177 16.61 -22.47 40.90
C VAL A 177 17.77 -23.19 40.23
N ILE A 178 18.48 -24.03 40.98
CA ILE A 178 19.63 -24.79 40.47
C ILE A 178 19.16 -26.22 40.20
N GLU A 179 19.13 -26.62 38.94
CA GLU A 179 18.77 -27.97 38.51
C GLU A 179 19.79 -28.45 37.48
N SER A 180 20.37 -29.64 37.69
CA SER A 180 21.30 -30.28 36.73
C SER A 180 22.46 -29.39 36.24
N GLN A 181 23.06 -28.58 37.13
CA GLN A 181 24.14 -27.62 36.87
C GLN A 181 23.77 -26.38 36.04
N GLU A 182 22.51 -26.19 35.67
CA GLU A 182 22.00 -24.96 35.08
C GLU A 182 21.15 -24.18 36.10
N MET A 183 21.35 -22.86 36.13
CA MET A 183 20.64 -21.96 37.04
C MET A 183 19.54 -21.24 36.25
N MET A 184 18.29 -21.55 36.56
CA MET A 184 17.12 -21.04 35.86
C MET A 184 16.39 -20.01 36.74
N VAL A 185 15.92 -18.91 36.15
CA VAL A 185 15.15 -17.89 36.89
C VAL A 185 13.66 -18.16 36.70
N TRP A 186 12.97 -18.44 37.79
CA TRP A 186 11.54 -18.77 37.84
C TRP A 186 10.76 -17.74 38.64
N THR A 187 9.46 -17.65 38.38
CA THR A 187 8.57 -16.71 39.09
C THR A 187 7.73 -17.46 40.11
N VAL A 188 7.72 -16.97 41.35
CA VAL A 188 6.96 -17.58 42.44
C VAL A 188 5.46 -17.31 42.28
N LEU A 189 4.67 -18.36 42.15
CA LEU A 189 3.21 -18.30 42.08
C LEU A 189 2.53 -18.42 43.45
N GLN A 190 3.07 -19.25 44.35
CA GLN A 190 2.55 -19.46 45.70
C GLN A 190 3.68 -19.72 46.70
N THR A 191 3.49 -19.32 47.96
CA THR A 191 4.47 -19.50 49.03
C THR A 191 3.86 -20.26 50.21
N ARG A 192 4.65 -21.16 50.83
CA ARG A 192 4.35 -21.84 52.10
C ARG A 192 5.57 -21.75 53.00
N GLY A 193 5.67 -20.65 53.74
CA GLY A 193 6.88 -20.36 54.53
C GLY A 193 8.07 -20.09 53.60
N THR A 194 9.08 -20.95 53.63
CA THR A 194 10.29 -20.86 52.78
C THR A 194 10.18 -21.69 51.49
N ASP A 195 9.11 -22.46 51.34
CA ASP A 195 8.89 -23.31 50.17
C ASP A 195 8.06 -22.55 49.14
N VAL A 196 8.45 -22.65 47.88
CA VAL A 196 7.89 -21.84 46.78
C VAL A 196 7.41 -22.74 45.65
N LEU A 197 6.26 -22.40 45.09
CA LEU A 197 5.68 -23.04 43.92
C LEU A 197 5.87 -22.11 42.72
N CYS A 198 6.46 -22.59 41.63
CA CYS A 198 6.78 -21.77 40.45
C CYS A 198 5.90 -22.12 39.25
N ALA A 199 5.78 -21.19 38.30
CA ALA A 199 4.95 -21.38 37.10
C ALA A 199 5.48 -22.51 36.19
N GLU A 200 6.79 -22.71 36.21
CA GLU A 200 7.53 -23.66 35.40
C GLU A 200 7.44 -25.09 35.95
N LEU A 201 7.09 -25.25 37.24
CA LEU A 201 6.85 -26.52 37.92
C LEU A 201 5.62 -26.43 38.85
N PRO A 202 4.40 -26.47 38.28
CA PRO A 202 3.15 -26.22 39.02
C PRO A 202 2.74 -27.35 39.98
N HIS A 203 3.45 -28.48 39.99
CA HIS A 203 3.09 -29.67 40.77
C HIS A 203 4.11 -30.04 41.86
N GLU A 204 5.21 -29.30 42.01
CA GLU A 204 6.29 -29.61 42.97
C GLU A 204 6.70 -28.37 43.77
N TRP A 205 6.74 -28.49 45.09
CA TRP A 205 7.19 -27.41 45.97
C TRP A 205 8.72 -27.40 46.07
N LEU A 206 9.33 -26.25 45.78
CA LEU A 206 10.77 -26.07 45.90
C LEU A 206 11.12 -25.65 47.32
N GLY A 207 11.83 -26.55 48.02
CA GLY A 207 12.37 -26.26 49.35
C GLY A 207 13.47 -25.20 49.32
N ALA A 208 13.67 -24.52 50.44
CA ALA A 208 14.65 -23.44 50.63
C ALA A 208 16.09 -23.75 50.15
N SER A 209 16.52 -25.01 50.12
CA SER A 209 17.85 -25.40 49.65
C SER A 209 18.01 -25.37 48.11
N ARG A 210 16.91 -25.38 47.36
CA ARG A 210 16.90 -25.50 45.89
C ARG A 210 16.79 -24.17 45.15
N TRP A 211 16.54 -23.08 45.86
CA TRP A 211 16.36 -21.76 45.25
C TRP A 211 17.01 -20.64 46.06
N LYS A 212 17.38 -19.54 45.41
CA LYS A 212 17.85 -18.29 46.04
C LYS A 212 17.20 -17.09 45.35
N PHE A 213 17.09 -15.93 46.01
CA PHE A 213 16.59 -14.73 45.34
C PHE A 213 17.45 -14.35 44.15
N ALA A 214 16.83 -13.99 43.02
CA ALA A 214 17.52 -13.58 41.81
C ALA A 214 18.07 -12.14 41.90
N SER A 215 18.67 -11.75 43.04
CA SER A 215 19.29 -10.44 43.18
C SER A 215 20.62 -10.40 42.41
N GLY A 216 20.59 -9.95 41.16
CA GLY A 216 21.80 -9.60 40.40
C GLY A 216 21.94 -10.15 38.99
N PHE A 217 20.93 -10.81 38.41
CA PHE A 217 21.00 -11.26 37.02
C PHE A 217 20.35 -10.26 36.07
N THR A 218 21.17 -9.40 35.45
CA THR A 218 20.86 -8.89 34.11
C THR A 218 20.98 -10.06 33.14
N THR A 219 19.97 -10.26 32.31
CA THR A 219 19.99 -11.24 31.24
C THR A 219 21.26 -11.06 30.39
N ASN A 220 22.08 -12.10 30.34
CA ASN A 220 23.18 -12.26 29.40
C ASN A 220 22.61 -12.33 27.96
N ASN A 221 22.25 -11.20 27.38
CA ASN A 221 22.54 -10.97 25.97
C ASN A 221 23.85 -10.20 25.95
N GLY A 222 24.82 -10.62 25.12
CA GLY A 222 26.20 -10.12 25.07
C GLY A 222 26.36 -8.64 24.67
N SER A 223 25.56 -7.74 25.22
CA SER A 223 25.71 -6.31 25.10
C SER A 223 26.48 -5.79 26.30
N MET A 224 27.72 -5.40 26.03
CA MET A 224 28.59 -4.68 26.96
C MET A 224 27.88 -3.38 27.36
N GLY A 225 27.73 -3.11 28.67
CA GLY A 225 27.09 -1.89 29.17
C GLY A 225 27.85 -0.64 28.72
N LEU A 226 27.18 0.53 28.77
CA LEU A 226 27.75 1.77 28.19
C LEU A 226 29.06 2.13 28.87
N LYS A 227 29.14 1.88 30.18
CA LYS A 227 30.33 2.07 30.99
C LYS A 227 31.49 1.20 30.51
N GLU A 228 31.26 -0.10 30.36
CA GLU A 228 32.26 -1.04 29.87
C GLU A 228 32.67 -0.67 28.43
N PHE A 229 31.72 -0.28 27.58
CA PHE A 229 31.99 0.16 26.21
C PHE A 229 32.86 1.42 26.17
N ILE A 230 32.60 2.41 27.04
CA ILE A 230 33.45 3.59 27.19
C ILE A 230 34.84 3.17 27.63
N GLN A 231 34.96 2.36 28.69
CA GLN A 231 36.26 1.91 29.22
C GLN A 231 37.09 1.15 28.16
N ALA A 232 36.45 0.34 27.31
CA ALA A 232 37.13 -0.43 26.28
C ALA A 232 37.56 0.39 25.05
N ASN A 233 36.89 1.51 24.76
CA ASN A 233 37.11 2.29 23.55
C ASN A 233 37.70 3.69 23.81
N ARG A 234 37.88 4.09 25.07
CA ARG A 234 38.45 5.39 25.43
C ARG A 234 39.93 5.46 25.07
N GLY A 235 40.34 6.57 24.45
CA GLY A 235 41.73 6.90 24.17
C GLY A 235 42.43 7.66 25.31
N ASP A 236 43.48 8.40 24.99
CA ASP A 236 44.28 9.26 25.87
C ASP A 236 43.58 10.61 26.22
N GLU A 237 42.28 10.72 25.94
CA GLU A 237 41.46 11.92 26.19
C GLU A 237 41.19 12.13 27.69
N LEU A 238 41.18 13.40 28.12
CA LEU A 238 40.92 13.77 29.52
C LEU A 238 39.57 13.25 30.03
N THR A 239 39.55 12.71 31.26
CA THR A 239 38.37 12.07 31.88
C THR A 239 37.20 13.02 32.18
N ILE A 240 37.47 14.32 32.21
CA ILE A 240 36.45 15.36 32.45
C ILE A 240 35.60 15.67 31.22
N PHE A 241 36.00 15.22 30.02
CA PHE A 241 35.25 15.40 28.78
C PHE A 241 34.76 14.04 28.29
N PRO A 242 33.45 13.88 28.00
CA PRO A 242 32.96 12.69 27.34
C PRO A 242 33.67 12.48 26.00
N SER A 243 34.16 11.26 25.75
CA SER A 243 34.90 10.97 24.53
C SER A 243 34.04 11.15 23.27
N TYR A 244 34.38 12.13 22.43
CA TYR A 244 33.64 12.38 21.18
C TYR A 244 33.72 11.19 20.22
N ARG A 245 34.83 10.43 20.23
CA ARG A 245 34.98 9.23 19.39
C ARG A 245 34.02 8.11 19.80
N VAL A 246 33.89 7.88 21.11
CA VAL A 246 32.94 6.89 21.65
C VAL A 246 31.52 7.34 21.34
N PHE A 247 31.21 8.63 21.53
CA PHE A 247 29.93 9.23 21.15
C PHE A 247 29.59 8.98 19.67
N CYS A 248 30.50 9.25 18.74
CA CYS A 248 30.30 8.97 17.32
C CYS A 248 30.01 7.49 17.05
N SER A 249 30.74 6.58 17.70
CA SER A 249 30.54 5.14 17.55
C SER A 249 29.15 4.69 18.05
N CYS A 250 28.69 5.25 19.17
CA CYS A 250 27.35 5.00 19.69
C CYS A 250 26.26 5.51 18.74
N VAL A 251 26.39 6.74 18.23
CA VAL A 251 25.44 7.28 17.23
C VAL A 251 25.40 6.41 15.97
N GLN A 252 26.56 5.99 15.46
CA GLN A 252 26.62 5.09 14.30
C GLN A 252 25.89 3.77 14.56
N ARG A 253 26.02 3.20 15.76
CA ARG A 253 25.29 1.97 16.15
C ARG A 253 23.78 2.22 16.14
N SER A 254 23.32 3.34 16.70
CA SER A 254 21.89 3.69 16.69
C SER A 254 21.33 3.91 15.28
N VAL A 255 22.06 4.64 14.42
CA VAL A 255 21.63 4.90 13.04
C VAL A 255 21.56 3.62 12.21
N ARG A 256 22.37 2.59 12.51
CA ARG A 256 22.25 1.27 11.84
C ARG A 256 20.88 0.64 12.08
N ASN A 257 20.29 0.85 13.25
CA ASN A 257 18.96 0.32 13.59
C ASN A 257 17.84 1.02 12.80
N TRP A 258 18.08 2.24 12.30
CA TRP A 258 17.15 2.98 11.45
C TRP A 258 17.08 2.44 10.00
N LYS A 259 18.07 1.66 9.57
CA LYS A 259 18.11 1.09 8.21
C LYS A 259 16.90 0.22 7.92
N ARG A 260 16.54 -0.69 8.85
CA ARG A 260 15.42 -1.62 8.65
C ARG A 260 14.06 -0.91 8.51
N PRO A 261 13.64 0.00 9.42
CA PRO A 261 12.43 0.79 9.25
C PRO A 261 12.40 1.60 7.95
N THR A 262 13.55 2.15 7.54
CA THR A 262 13.68 2.93 6.30
C THR A 262 13.42 2.08 5.06
N LEU A 263 14.04 0.90 4.97
CA LEU A 263 13.81 -0.03 3.85
C LEU A 263 12.37 -0.55 3.82
N LYS A 264 11.80 -0.79 5.01
CA LYS A 264 10.38 -1.17 5.12
C LYS A 264 9.48 -0.06 4.59
N LEU A 265 9.73 1.20 4.91
CA LEU A 265 8.94 2.32 4.39
C LEU A 265 9.06 2.43 2.86
N LEU A 266 10.27 2.32 2.31
CA LEU A 266 10.49 2.30 0.86
C LEU A 266 9.66 1.21 0.17
N GLU A 267 9.61 0.00 0.76
CA GLU A 267 8.80 -1.10 0.22
C GLU A 267 7.31 -0.77 0.22
N HIS A 268 6.81 -0.09 1.25
CA HIS A 268 5.42 0.35 1.29
C HIS A 268 5.11 1.38 0.20
N TYR A 269 5.98 2.37 -0.01
CA TYR A 269 5.82 3.33 -1.11
C TYR A 269 5.78 2.62 -2.46
N TYR A 270 6.68 1.67 -2.69
CA TYR A 270 6.71 0.87 -3.92
C TYR A 270 5.43 0.05 -4.12
N THR A 271 5.08 -0.80 -3.15
CA THR A 271 3.95 -1.73 -3.26
C THR A 271 2.62 -1.01 -3.38
N GLN A 272 2.41 0.05 -2.61
CA GLN A 272 1.15 0.79 -2.60
C GLN A 272 0.98 1.60 -3.89
N THR A 273 2.02 2.29 -4.35
CA THR A 273 1.99 3.03 -5.64
C THR A 273 1.73 2.08 -6.81
N ARG A 274 2.36 0.91 -6.82
CA ARG A 274 2.14 -0.14 -7.83
C ARG A 274 0.70 -0.63 -7.82
N SER A 275 0.17 -0.99 -6.64
CA SER A 275 -1.18 -1.51 -6.49
C SER A 275 -2.23 -0.47 -6.92
N THR A 276 -2.09 0.78 -6.49
CA THR A 276 -2.97 1.87 -6.92
C THR A 276 -2.90 2.08 -8.44
N SER A 277 -1.69 2.11 -9.02
CA SER A 277 -1.52 2.26 -10.46
C SER A 277 -2.22 1.14 -11.23
N HIS A 278 -2.01 -0.13 -10.84
CA HIS A 278 -2.63 -1.28 -11.50
C HIS A 278 -4.17 -1.23 -11.40
N HIS A 279 -4.71 -0.87 -10.23
CA HIS A 279 -6.16 -0.70 -10.04
C HIS A 279 -6.73 0.41 -10.94
N LEU A 280 -6.04 1.56 -11.02
CA LEU A 280 -6.45 2.66 -11.88
C LEU A 280 -6.38 2.31 -13.36
N ILE A 281 -5.34 1.58 -13.80
CA ILE A 281 -5.22 1.09 -15.17
C ILE A 281 -6.41 0.19 -15.52
N SER A 282 -6.72 -0.77 -14.66
CA SER A 282 -7.86 -1.68 -14.86
C SER A 282 -9.19 -0.90 -14.95
N THR A 283 -9.37 0.10 -14.09
CA THR A 283 -10.56 0.96 -14.07
C THR A 283 -10.69 1.80 -15.35
N VAL A 284 -9.60 2.44 -15.79
CA VAL A 284 -9.57 3.28 -17.02
C VAL A 284 -9.83 2.43 -18.27
N LEU A 285 -9.33 1.20 -18.30
CA LEU A 285 -9.38 0.33 -19.47
C LEU A 285 -10.55 -0.67 -19.47
N ALA A 286 -11.34 -0.75 -18.38
CA ALA A 286 -12.47 -1.67 -18.23
C ALA A 286 -13.44 -1.62 -19.43
N GLY A 287 -13.71 -0.43 -19.98
CA GLY A 287 -14.59 -0.25 -21.14
C GLY A 287 -14.00 -0.69 -22.48
N SER A 288 -12.66 -0.78 -22.60
CA SER A 288 -11.97 -1.03 -23.88
C SER A 288 -11.80 -2.52 -24.21
N LYS A 289 -11.80 -3.40 -23.20
CA LYS A 289 -11.45 -4.83 -23.33
C LYS A 289 -10.12 -5.08 -24.06
N SER A 290 -9.16 -4.15 -23.98
CA SER A 290 -7.85 -4.28 -24.63
C SER A 290 -6.78 -4.76 -23.65
N THR A 291 -6.57 -6.07 -23.60
CA THR A 291 -5.57 -6.70 -22.72
C THR A 291 -4.14 -6.26 -23.05
N ARG A 292 -3.85 -5.94 -24.32
CA ARG A 292 -2.52 -5.48 -24.75
C ARG A 292 -2.17 -4.11 -24.19
N VAL A 293 -3.13 -3.18 -24.18
CA VAL A 293 -2.92 -1.83 -23.64
C VAL A 293 -2.77 -1.91 -22.12
N GLU A 294 -3.60 -2.70 -21.45
CA GLU A 294 -3.49 -2.93 -20.01
C GLU A 294 -2.13 -3.54 -19.63
N TRP A 295 -1.68 -4.56 -20.37
CA TRP A 295 -0.36 -5.15 -20.18
C TRP A 295 0.77 -4.14 -20.41
N PHE A 296 0.64 -3.28 -21.43
CA PHE A 296 1.62 -2.24 -21.70
C PHE A 296 1.72 -1.22 -20.56
N PHE A 297 0.59 -0.75 -20.02
CA PHE A 297 0.56 0.19 -18.90
C PHE A 297 1.12 -0.43 -17.60
N THR A 298 0.73 -1.68 -17.29
CA THR A 298 1.19 -2.38 -16.08
C THR A 298 2.68 -2.73 -16.15
N THR A 299 3.16 -3.19 -17.30
CA THR A 299 4.60 -3.45 -17.53
C THR A 299 5.42 -2.17 -17.46
N THR A 300 4.91 -1.07 -18.02
CA THR A 300 5.56 0.24 -17.95
C THR A 300 5.61 0.74 -16.51
N THR A 301 4.51 0.60 -15.75
CA THR A 301 4.46 0.90 -14.31
C THR A 301 5.54 0.16 -13.55
N ASP A 302 5.62 -1.17 -13.71
CA ASP A 302 6.58 -2.00 -12.97
C ASP A 302 8.03 -1.63 -13.31
N ARG A 303 8.31 -1.37 -14.59
CA ARG A 303 9.63 -0.96 -15.07
C ARG A 303 10.05 0.41 -14.54
N VAL A 304 9.18 1.41 -14.64
CA VAL A 304 9.46 2.77 -14.14
C VAL A 304 9.64 2.74 -12.63
N LEU A 305 8.71 2.13 -11.91
CA LEU A 305 8.76 2.09 -10.44
C LEU A 305 9.94 1.27 -9.92
N GLY A 306 10.37 0.23 -10.62
CA GLY A 306 11.59 -0.52 -10.32
C GLY A 306 12.84 0.36 -10.37
N LYS A 307 13.02 1.14 -11.45
CA LYS A 307 14.14 2.09 -11.58
C LYS A 307 14.11 3.15 -10.47
N LEU A 308 12.93 3.68 -10.16
CA LEU A 308 12.78 4.71 -9.12
C LEU A 308 13.04 4.15 -7.72
N LYS A 309 12.66 2.90 -7.44
CA LYS A 309 12.97 2.21 -6.19
C LYS A 309 14.48 2.09 -5.97
N GLU A 310 15.24 1.72 -7.00
CA GLU A 310 16.70 1.64 -6.90
C GLU A 310 17.35 3.02 -6.68
N ALA A 311 16.84 4.06 -7.35
CA ALA A 311 17.32 5.43 -7.14
C ALA A 311 17.02 5.91 -5.71
N ALA A 312 15.80 5.69 -5.23
CA ALA A 312 15.40 6.01 -3.86
C ALA A 312 16.23 5.24 -2.83
N LEU A 313 16.55 3.96 -3.06
CA LEU A 313 17.40 3.17 -2.19
C LEU A 313 18.80 3.78 -2.00
N ARG A 314 19.44 4.20 -3.10
CA ARG A 314 20.76 4.85 -3.05
C ARG A 314 20.72 6.15 -2.26
N GLU A 315 19.69 6.96 -2.46
CA GLU A 315 19.51 8.22 -1.72
C GLU A 315 19.24 7.99 -0.23
N LEU A 316 18.43 6.97 0.12
CA LEU A 316 18.19 6.61 1.51
C LEU A 316 19.45 6.08 2.21
N GLU A 317 20.31 5.33 1.51
CA GLU A 317 21.61 4.93 2.04
C GLU A 317 22.53 6.12 2.27
N LEU A 318 22.52 7.11 1.37
CA LEU A 318 23.27 8.35 1.57
C LEU A 318 22.77 9.15 2.78
N LEU A 319 21.45 9.24 2.99
CA LEU A 319 20.88 9.88 4.18
C LEU A 319 21.31 9.19 5.47
N LEU A 320 21.29 7.85 5.51
CA LEU A 320 21.76 7.08 6.66
C LEU A 320 23.26 7.32 6.93
N GLN A 321 24.07 7.42 5.87
CA GLN A 321 25.50 7.75 6.02
C GLN A 321 25.71 9.16 6.58
N HIS A 322 24.90 10.13 6.15
CA HIS A 322 24.97 11.49 6.69
C HIS A 322 24.55 11.55 8.17
N GLU A 323 23.48 10.84 8.56
CA GLU A 323 23.03 10.79 9.95
C GLU A 323 24.01 10.04 10.87
N ALA A 324 24.77 9.09 10.32
CA ALA A 324 25.81 8.37 11.06
C ALA A 324 26.99 9.26 11.50
N ARG A 325 27.12 10.48 10.95
CA ARG A 325 28.11 11.48 11.37
C ARG A 325 27.43 12.54 12.25
N PRO A 326 27.71 12.62 13.55
CA PRO A 326 27.02 13.56 14.41
C PRO A 326 27.29 15.02 14.06
N TYR A 327 26.23 15.76 13.73
CA TYR A 327 26.28 17.20 13.47
C TYR A 327 24.90 17.81 13.69
N THR A 328 24.84 18.95 14.37
CA THR A 328 23.61 19.73 14.50
C THR A 328 23.93 21.19 14.82
N GLN A 329 23.11 22.10 14.31
CA GLN A 329 23.06 23.52 14.71
C GLN A 329 21.74 23.85 15.42
N ASP A 330 20.95 22.83 15.74
CA ASP A 330 19.65 22.97 16.37
C ASP A 330 19.82 23.33 17.85
N PRO A 331 19.28 24.46 18.33
CA PRO A 331 19.39 24.88 19.73
C PRO A 331 18.70 23.90 20.69
N ARG A 332 17.72 23.11 20.22
CA ARG A 332 17.00 22.11 21.01
C ARG A 332 17.91 21.05 21.60
N LEU A 333 19.09 20.83 21.02
CA LEU A 333 20.09 19.92 21.60
C LEU A 333 20.45 20.32 23.04
N TYR A 334 20.74 21.60 23.26
CA TYR A 334 21.15 22.09 24.58
C TYR A 334 19.98 22.10 25.56
N GLU A 335 18.80 22.50 25.09
CA GLU A 335 17.57 22.46 25.91
C GLU A 335 17.29 21.04 26.41
N GLU A 336 17.37 20.04 25.52
CA GLU A 336 17.13 18.64 25.88
C GLU A 336 18.24 18.06 26.76
N LEU A 337 19.50 18.42 26.50
CA LEU A 337 20.63 18.02 27.34
C LEU A 337 20.49 18.56 28.76
N ASP A 338 20.18 19.85 28.91
CA ASP A 338 20.01 20.49 30.22
C ASP A 338 18.80 19.90 30.96
N ARG A 339 17.70 19.62 30.24
CA ARG A 339 16.54 18.92 30.79
C ARG A 339 16.89 17.54 31.34
N LEU A 340 17.69 16.76 30.60
CA LEU A 340 18.14 15.43 31.04
C LEU A 340 19.08 15.52 32.25
N ARG A 341 20.01 16.47 32.26
CA ARG A 341 20.90 16.74 33.41
C ARG A 341 20.12 17.14 34.65
N GLN A 342 19.17 18.06 34.52
CA GLN A 342 18.30 18.48 35.61
C GLN A 342 17.48 17.32 36.16
N ARG A 343 16.91 16.49 35.28
CA ARG A 343 16.16 15.29 35.69
C ARG A 343 17.05 14.31 36.47
N ALA A 344 18.26 14.05 36.00
CA ALA A 344 19.21 13.17 36.69
C ALA A 344 19.63 13.73 38.05
N LEU A 345 19.90 15.03 38.14
CA LEU A 345 20.20 15.71 39.40
C LEU A 345 19.02 15.64 40.37
N HIS A 346 17.81 15.93 39.89
CA HIS A 346 16.59 15.86 40.69
C HIS A 346 16.37 14.45 41.26
N ALA A 347 16.53 13.41 40.44
CA ALA A 347 16.41 12.02 40.89
C ALA A 347 17.43 11.67 41.98
N ARG A 348 18.67 12.19 41.87
CA ARG A 348 19.71 11.99 42.89
C ARG A 348 19.39 12.75 44.19
N LEU A 349 18.90 13.99 44.09
CA LEU A 349 18.49 14.77 45.24
C LEU A 349 17.33 14.10 45.98
N GLU A 350 16.29 13.67 45.26
CA GLU A 350 15.17 12.90 45.83
C GLU A 350 15.61 11.61 46.52
N ALA A 351 16.62 10.92 45.97
CA ALA A 351 17.15 9.71 46.59
C ALA A 351 18.00 9.98 47.84
N ALA A 352 18.70 11.12 47.89
CA ALA A 352 19.60 11.48 48.98
C ALA A 352 18.91 12.25 50.12
N LEU A 353 17.89 13.04 49.81
CA LEU A 353 17.22 13.90 50.78
C LEU A 353 16.37 13.08 51.77
N PRO A 354 16.42 13.40 53.07
CA PRO A 354 15.64 12.71 54.07
C PRO A 354 14.15 12.96 53.88
N ARG A 355 13.34 11.92 54.09
CA ARG A 355 11.87 12.06 54.09
C ARG A 355 11.46 12.88 55.31
N GLY A 356 10.52 13.81 55.09
CA GLY A 356 9.95 14.61 56.17
C GLY A 356 9.31 13.74 57.25
N ASP A 357 9.26 14.27 58.46
CA ASP A 357 8.54 13.65 59.58
C ASP A 357 7.02 13.61 59.32
N LYS A 358 6.24 13.17 60.31
CA LYS A 358 4.77 13.12 60.26
C LYS A 358 4.09 14.48 59.96
N TYR A 359 4.81 15.60 60.07
CA TYR A 359 4.34 16.95 59.75
C TYR A 359 5.00 17.51 58.49
N GLY A 360 5.81 16.71 57.78
CA GLY A 360 6.54 17.13 56.58
C GLY A 360 7.79 17.98 56.88
N MET A 361 8.23 18.04 58.14
CA MET A 361 9.40 18.83 58.54
C MET A 361 10.68 18.00 58.40
N VAL A 362 11.74 18.66 57.94
CA VAL A 362 13.06 18.04 57.74
C VAL A 362 14.12 18.85 58.50
N SER A 363 15.04 18.17 59.18
CA SER A 363 16.14 18.84 59.89
C SER A 363 17.12 19.46 58.88
N LEU A 364 17.43 20.75 59.04
CA LEU A 364 18.43 21.44 58.21
C LEU A 364 19.81 20.79 58.29
N ALA A 365 20.16 20.18 59.43
CA ALA A 365 21.41 19.45 59.59
C ALA A 365 21.44 18.17 58.74
N ASP A 366 20.31 17.46 58.67
CA ASP A 366 20.19 16.24 57.87
C ASP A 366 20.16 16.55 56.37
N VAL A 367 19.54 17.66 55.97
CA VAL A 367 19.57 18.17 54.60
C VAL A 367 20.99 18.58 54.20
N SER A 368 21.71 19.33 55.05
CA SER A 368 23.08 19.76 54.78
C SER A 368 24.02 18.56 54.64
N LYS A 369 23.88 17.57 55.54
CA LYS A 369 24.63 16.31 55.48
C LYS A 369 24.32 15.49 54.23
N ALA A 370 23.06 15.45 53.81
CA ALA A 370 22.65 14.80 52.56
C ALA A 370 23.28 15.48 51.34
N LEU A 371 23.24 16.82 51.28
CA LEU A 371 23.84 17.62 50.20
C LEU A 371 25.36 17.45 50.12
N GLU A 372 26.07 17.47 51.24
CA GLU A 372 27.50 17.14 51.31
C GLU A 372 27.77 15.72 50.81
N GLY A 373 26.88 14.77 51.16
CA GLY A 373 26.90 13.39 50.71
C GLY A 373 26.82 13.22 49.19
N VAL A 374 26.10 14.11 48.49
CA VAL A 374 25.97 14.12 47.01
C VAL A 374 27.26 14.60 46.32
N SER A 375 28.04 15.46 46.98
CA SER A 375 29.28 16.03 46.41
C SER A 375 30.52 15.20 46.72
N MET A 376 30.68 14.72 47.97
CA MET A 376 31.93 14.10 48.44
C MET A 376 31.72 12.83 49.30
N GLY A 377 30.48 12.34 49.44
CA GLY A 377 30.13 11.23 50.34
C GLY A 377 29.61 9.97 49.65
N PRO A 378 28.86 9.10 50.35
CA PRO A 378 28.37 7.81 49.84
C PRO A 378 27.44 7.90 48.61
N PHE A 379 26.91 9.11 48.34
CA PHE A 379 26.04 9.40 47.20
C PHE A 379 26.77 10.16 46.07
N ALA A 380 28.08 10.33 46.19
CA ALA A 380 28.94 10.88 45.14
C ALA A 380 29.15 9.83 44.03
N MET A 381 28.96 10.25 42.79
CA MET A 381 29.17 9.37 41.63
C MET A 381 30.67 9.14 41.39
N PRO A 382 31.12 7.87 41.29
CA PRO A 382 32.45 7.54 40.77
C PRO A 382 32.70 8.23 39.42
N SER A 383 33.98 8.51 39.11
CA SER A 383 34.35 9.22 37.87
C SER A 383 33.79 8.53 36.62
N ASP A 384 33.88 7.21 36.56
CA ASP A 384 33.42 6.42 35.42
C ASP A 384 31.90 6.44 35.27
N ASP A 385 31.16 6.40 36.40
CA ASP A 385 29.70 6.44 36.39
C ASP A 385 29.19 7.84 36.01
N ARG A 386 29.95 8.88 36.36
CA ARG A 386 29.67 10.26 35.96
C ARG A 386 29.80 10.44 34.46
N GLU A 387 30.88 9.93 33.87
CA GLU A 387 31.05 10.03 32.43
C GLU A 387 29.99 9.23 31.67
N ALA A 388 29.68 8.00 32.11
CA ALA A 388 28.64 7.20 31.47
C ALA A 388 27.30 7.93 31.48
N LEU A 389 26.93 8.57 32.59
CA LEU A 389 25.72 9.38 32.70
C LEU A 389 25.73 10.61 31.77
N GLU A 390 26.85 11.34 31.69
CA GLU A 390 26.97 12.49 30.79
C GLU A 390 26.92 12.08 29.31
N MET A 391 27.59 10.97 28.97
CA MET A 391 27.56 10.39 27.63
C MET A 391 26.14 9.97 27.25
N GLU A 392 25.44 9.30 28.18
CA GLU A 392 24.05 8.87 27.97
C GLU A 392 23.11 10.05 27.74
N ALA A 393 23.23 11.11 28.57
CA ALA A 393 22.43 12.32 28.41
C ALA A 393 22.71 13.01 27.06
N ALA A 394 23.97 13.13 26.67
CA ALA A 394 24.37 13.68 25.38
C ALA A 394 23.84 12.86 24.19
N LEU A 395 23.93 11.52 24.26
CA LEU A 395 23.42 10.62 23.23
C LEU A 395 21.91 10.72 23.09
N ARG A 396 21.17 10.68 24.21
CA ARG A 396 19.71 10.86 24.24
C ARG A 396 19.30 12.18 23.60
N ALA A 397 19.92 13.29 24.02
CA ALA A 397 19.60 14.61 23.49
C ALA A 397 19.88 14.71 21.99
N TYR A 398 21.02 14.19 21.53
CA TYR A 398 21.36 14.22 20.10
C TYR A 398 20.45 13.33 19.25
N LEU A 399 20.21 12.09 19.67
CA LEU A 399 19.36 11.14 18.94
C LEU A 399 17.90 11.61 18.89
N GLU A 400 17.44 12.37 19.89
CA GLU A 400 16.15 13.03 19.82
C GLU A 400 16.09 13.99 18.63
N VAL A 401 17.00 14.97 18.56
CA VAL A 401 17.04 15.92 17.44
C VAL A 401 17.24 15.24 16.08
N ALA A 402 18.19 14.31 16.00
CA ALA A 402 18.52 13.61 14.76
C ALA A 402 17.35 12.77 14.25
N SER A 403 16.63 12.07 15.13
CA SER A 403 15.46 11.29 14.74
C SER A 403 14.33 12.15 14.19
N HIS A 404 14.01 13.31 14.79
CA HIS A 404 12.95 14.19 14.32
C HIS A 404 13.25 14.68 12.91
N ARG A 405 14.51 15.05 12.66
CA ARG A 405 14.98 15.40 11.32
C ARG A 405 14.84 14.20 10.36
N PHE A 406 15.29 13.02 10.76
CA PHE A 406 15.29 11.84 9.91
C PHE A 406 13.88 11.36 9.54
N VAL A 407 12.95 11.33 10.50
CA VAL A 407 11.57 10.89 10.28
C VAL A 407 10.78 11.82 9.37
N ASP A 408 11.18 13.09 9.26
CA ASP A 408 10.58 14.06 8.35
C ASP A 408 11.25 14.00 6.96
N VAL A 409 12.59 13.96 6.91
CA VAL A 409 13.35 14.00 5.64
C VAL A 409 13.11 12.76 4.78
N VAL A 410 13.01 11.57 5.38
CA VAL A 410 12.85 10.31 4.63
C VAL A 410 11.54 10.30 3.81
N PRO A 411 10.35 10.50 4.41
CA PRO A 411 9.11 10.63 3.63
C PRO A 411 9.16 11.78 2.61
N MET A 412 9.74 12.94 2.95
CA MET A 412 9.88 14.04 1.99
C MET A 412 10.65 13.62 0.74
N LYS A 413 11.76 12.89 0.92
CA LYS A 413 12.58 12.38 -0.18
C LYS A 413 11.86 11.30 -0.99
N LEU A 414 11.14 10.39 -0.33
CA LEU A 414 10.34 9.36 -1.02
C LEU A 414 9.21 9.97 -1.85
N ASN A 415 8.54 11.03 -1.37
CA ASN A 415 7.53 11.72 -2.15
C ASN A 415 8.13 12.30 -3.45
N GLY A 416 9.24 13.03 -3.38
CA GLY A 416 9.87 13.59 -4.59
C GLY A 416 10.46 12.53 -5.54
N LEU A 417 11.22 11.57 -5.00
CA LEU A 417 11.97 10.59 -5.80
C LEU A 417 11.11 9.46 -6.35
N LEU A 418 10.06 9.05 -5.64
CA LEU A 418 9.14 8.02 -6.12
C LEU A 418 7.89 8.64 -6.72
N LEU A 419 7.12 9.40 -5.95
CA LEU A 419 5.79 9.82 -6.38
C LEU A 419 5.87 10.83 -7.52
N ASP A 420 6.46 12.00 -7.28
CA ASP A 420 6.49 13.08 -8.29
C ASP A 420 7.23 12.66 -9.56
N THR A 421 8.33 11.91 -9.39
CA THR A 421 9.11 11.39 -10.51
C THR A 421 8.35 10.28 -11.26
N PHE A 422 7.57 9.43 -10.58
CA PHE A 422 6.78 8.37 -11.22
C PHE A 422 5.77 8.93 -12.23
N LEU A 423 5.02 9.97 -11.89
CA LEU A 423 4.07 10.57 -12.84
C LEU A 423 4.78 11.09 -14.10
N ARG A 424 5.88 11.82 -13.91
CA ARG A 424 6.65 12.40 -15.02
C ARG A 424 7.25 11.33 -15.93
N GLU A 425 7.82 10.29 -15.35
CA GLU A 425 8.40 9.17 -16.11
C GLU A 425 7.32 8.33 -16.79
N MET A 426 6.17 8.10 -16.14
CA MET A 426 5.03 7.41 -16.74
C MET A 426 4.46 8.21 -17.91
N GLU A 427 4.29 9.53 -17.77
CA GLU A 427 3.87 10.40 -18.87
C GLU A 427 4.85 10.32 -20.04
N SER A 428 6.15 10.46 -19.76
CA SER A 428 7.20 10.39 -20.78
C SER A 428 7.25 9.03 -21.48
N GLU A 429 7.15 7.92 -20.76
CA GLU A 429 7.22 6.56 -21.33
C GLU A 429 5.95 6.20 -22.09
N LEU A 430 4.77 6.57 -21.58
CA LEU A 430 3.50 6.27 -22.23
C LEU A 430 3.30 7.13 -23.49
N LEU A 431 3.57 8.44 -23.44
CA LEU A 431 3.48 9.31 -24.60
C LEU A 431 4.65 9.12 -25.57
N GLY A 432 5.85 8.86 -25.06
CA GLY A 432 7.03 8.57 -25.88
C GLY A 432 6.91 7.25 -26.65
N ALA A 433 6.18 6.28 -26.12
CA ALA A 433 5.85 5.03 -26.82
C ALA A 433 4.70 5.17 -27.83
N ALA A 434 4.08 6.36 -27.95
CA ALA A 434 2.95 6.59 -28.84
C ALA A 434 3.34 6.79 -30.32
N THR A 435 4.32 6.02 -30.83
CA THR A 435 4.56 5.97 -32.28
C THR A 435 3.36 5.34 -32.97
N ASP A 436 3.07 5.78 -34.19
CA ASP A 436 1.90 5.33 -34.97
C ASP A 436 1.88 3.81 -35.09
N GLU A 437 3.04 3.20 -35.32
CA GLU A 437 3.20 1.76 -35.47
C GLU A 437 2.91 1.03 -34.17
N LYS A 438 3.41 1.54 -33.04
CA LYS A 438 3.26 0.89 -31.74
C LYS A 438 1.83 1.01 -31.23
N VAL A 439 1.22 2.18 -31.40
CA VAL A 439 -0.18 2.42 -31.04
C VAL A 439 -1.10 1.54 -31.89
N ALA A 440 -0.83 1.40 -33.20
CA ALA A 440 -1.57 0.48 -34.05
C ALA A 440 -1.44 -0.98 -33.60
N GLU A 441 -0.25 -1.43 -33.20
CA GLU A 441 -0.01 -2.78 -32.67
C GLU A 441 -0.81 -3.03 -31.37
N LEU A 442 -0.79 -2.06 -30.45
CA LEU A 442 -1.48 -2.13 -29.16
C LEU A 442 -3.01 -2.11 -29.31
N LEU A 443 -3.53 -1.31 -30.24
CA LEU A 443 -4.96 -1.12 -30.48
C LEU A 443 -5.55 -2.07 -31.53
N ARG A 444 -4.73 -2.84 -32.25
CA ARG A 444 -5.21 -3.79 -33.25
C ARG A 444 -6.28 -4.68 -32.65
N GLU A 445 -7.43 -4.82 -33.28
CA GLU A 445 -8.52 -5.63 -32.73
C GLU A 445 -8.23 -7.13 -32.81
N ASP A 446 -8.88 -7.91 -31.94
CA ASP A 446 -8.82 -9.37 -32.02
C ASP A 446 -9.52 -9.85 -33.30
N ALA A 447 -9.02 -10.93 -33.91
CA ALA A 447 -9.53 -11.44 -35.18
C ALA A 447 -11.05 -11.68 -35.15
N ASP A 448 -11.58 -12.17 -34.02
CA ASP A 448 -13.00 -12.43 -33.83
C ASP A 448 -13.84 -11.15 -33.77
N LYS A 449 -13.33 -10.09 -33.10
CA LYS A 449 -13.99 -8.77 -33.06
C LYS A 449 -13.99 -8.12 -34.42
N THR A 450 -12.87 -8.20 -35.14
CA THR A 450 -12.75 -7.70 -36.51
C THR A 450 -13.72 -8.43 -37.44
N ALA A 451 -13.73 -9.77 -37.39
CA ALA A 451 -14.64 -10.59 -38.21
C ALA A 451 -16.12 -10.28 -37.89
N ARG A 452 -16.46 -10.12 -36.61
CA ARG A 452 -17.81 -9.76 -36.20
C ARG A 452 -18.21 -8.36 -36.67
N ARG A 453 -17.32 -7.37 -36.55
CA ARG A 453 -17.56 -6.01 -37.06
C ARG A 453 -17.78 -6.02 -38.58
N LEU A 454 -16.94 -6.74 -39.31
CA LEU A 454 -17.04 -6.88 -40.77
C LEU A 454 -18.33 -7.59 -41.19
N GLN A 455 -18.75 -8.62 -40.45
CA GLN A 455 -20.03 -9.29 -40.63
C GLN A 455 -21.22 -8.33 -40.45
N LEU A 456 -21.22 -7.55 -39.36
CA LEU A 456 -22.29 -6.59 -39.06
C LEU A 456 -22.34 -5.46 -40.11
N LEU A 457 -21.18 -4.92 -40.53
CA LEU A 457 -21.11 -3.93 -41.61
C LEU A 457 -21.68 -4.46 -42.93
N ASN A 458 -21.33 -5.69 -43.30
CA ASN A 458 -21.89 -6.34 -44.49
C ASN A 458 -23.40 -6.57 -44.37
N GLN A 459 -23.90 -6.94 -43.19
CA GLN A 459 -25.34 -7.07 -42.94
C GLN A 459 -26.06 -5.73 -43.10
N VAL A 460 -25.54 -4.65 -42.50
CA VAL A 460 -26.10 -3.29 -42.67
C VAL A 460 -26.12 -2.89 -44.13
N SER A 461 -25.00 -3.03 -44.84
CA SER A 461 -24.93 -2.69 -46.27
C SER A 461 -25.91 -3.51 -47.12
N THR A 462 -26.11 -4.79 -46.80
CA THR A 462 -27.07 -5.66 -47.50
C THR A 462 -28.50 -5.20 -47.25
N PHE A 463 -28.85 -4.89 -46.00
CA PHE A 463 -30.17 -4.38 -45.64
C PHE A 463 -30.46 -3.00 -46.24
N GLU A 464 -29.48 -2.11 -46.26
CA GLU A 464 -29.59 -0.78 -46.90
C GLU A 464 -29.77 -0.87 -48.41
N LYS A 465 -29.04 -1.78 -49.08
CA LYS A 465 -29.27 -2.08 -50.50
C LYS A 465 -30.67 -2.66 -50.74
N GLY A 466 -31.14 -3.54 -49.85
CA GLY A 466 -32.50 -4.08 -49.91
C GLY A 466 -33.56 -2.99 -49.79
N MET A 467 -33.38 -2.03 -48.87
CA MET A 467 -34.24 -0.86 -48.74
C MET A 467 -34.21 0.03 -50.00
N MET A 468 -33.03 0.31 -50.55
CA MET A 468 -32.92 1.08 -51.80
C MET A 468 -33.66 0.41 -52.96
N ILE A 469 -33.57 -0.92 -53.11
CA ILE A 469 -34.29 -1.65 -54.16
C ILE A 469 -35.80 -1.53 -53.94
N ILE A 470 -36.28 -1.62 -52.70
CA ILE A 470 -37.69 -1.47 -52.37
C ILE A 470 -38.18 -0.05 -52.69
N ASP A 471 -37.41 0.98 -52.33
CA ASP A 471 -37.76 2.38 -52.58
C ASP A 471 -37.73 2.73 -54.08
N MET A 472 -36.83 2.13 -54.86
CA MET A 472 -36.77 2.30 -56.32
C MET A 472 -37.86 1.52 -57.06
N SER A 473 -38.41 0.48 -56.43
CA SER A 473 -39.52 -0.30 -56.96
C SER A 473 -40.82 0.44 -56.64
N GLU A 474 -41.28 1.34 -57.51
CA GLU A 474 -42.63 1.91 -57.42
C GLU A 474 -43.67 0.77 -57.50
N PHE A 475 -44.22 0.35 -56.35
CA PHE A 475 -45.24 -0.70 -56.24
C PHE A 475 -46.65 -0.16 -56.05
#